data_AF-A0A9W8XWX1-F1
#
_entry.id   AF-A0A9W8XWX1-F1
#
_cell.length_a   1.000
_cell.length_b   1.000
_cell.length_c   1.000
_cell.angle_alpha   90.00
_cell.angle_beta   90.00
_cell.angle_gamma   90.00
#
_symmetry.space_group_name_H-M   'P 1'
#
loop_
_entity.id
_entity.type
_entity.pdbx_description
1 polymer ?
#
loop_
_entity_poly.entity_id
_entity_poly.type
_entity_poly.pdbx_seq_one_letter_code
_entity_poly.pdbx_strand_id
1 'polypeptide(L)'
;MPYTADHFDKDGTRCVLWPQSSIATIPTLDGHELGLGVYPVAIYGGNIQGDLYSTLVEITADPIAGPKVERVVPQLFYADESPLYGGFSTIVSHGSSNSSNSSDLYLFSKEWDAATLTGGMRVAKVPVTSYKDRTQYTYWDGATWTSDLAAASKAPAGLLFASSLSTGDVFWSEYYNTYMVVYFNSFADSTFYMRYALEGTVTGKWSDEIKLAATQPGTGPQPYNYAGHAYPSFGENGKELVLSYTMAGGALTDMIKVTFD
;
A
#
# COMPACT_ATOMS: atom_id res chain seq x y z
N MET A 1 -1.83 -27.60 -5.09
CA MET A 1 -1.54 -28.20 -6.42
C MET A 1 -0.24 -27.59 -6.93
N PRO A 2 0.70 -28.37 -7.50
CA PRO A 2 1.90 -27.80 -8.11
C PRO A 2 1.55 -27.00 -9.37
N TYR A 3 2.19 -25.85 -9.57
CA TYR A 3 2.05 -25.06 -10.80
C TYR A 3 2.74 -25.79 -11.96
N THR A 4 1.95 -26.24 -12.94
CA THR A 4 2.45 -26.82 -14.21
C THR A 4 2.44 -25.79 -15.34
N ALA A 5 3.09 -26.11 -16.46
CA ALA A 5 3.09 -25.31 -17.69
C ALA A 5 1.67 -25.01 -18.22
N ASP A 6 0.66 -25.78 -17.83
CA ASP A 6 -0.74 -25.61 -18.24
C ASP A 6 -1.44 -24.41 -17.58
N HIS A 7 -0.82 -23.80 -16.57
CA HIS A 7 -1.31 -22.58 -15.90
C HIS A 7 -0.79 -21.28 -16.56
N PHE A 8 -0.06 -21.41 -17.67
CA PHE A 8 0.46 -20.28 -18.44
C PHE A 8 -0.26 -20.24 -19.78
N ASP A 9 -0.72 -19.07 -20.20
CA ASP A 9 -1.21 -18.91 -21.57
C ASP A 9 -0.06 -19.21 -22.54
N LYS A 10 -0.40 -19.67 -23.75
CA LYS A 10 0.58 -20.08 -24.77
C LYS A 10 1.54 -18.97 -25.20
N ASP A 11 1.18 -17.71 -24.92
CA ASP A 11 1.97 -16.50 -25.16
C ASP A 11 2.84 -16.11 -23.95
N GLY A 12 2.81 -16.87 -22.85
CA GLY A 12 3.52 -16.58 -21.62
C GLY A 12 2.82 -15.56 -20.72
N THR A 13 1.60 -15.14 -21.08
CA THR A 13 0.77 -14.25 -20.25
C THR A 13 0.25 -14.99 -19.02
N ARG A 14 0.25 -14.30 -17.89
CA ARG A 14 -0.28 -14.78 -16.62
C ARG A 14 -1.07 -13.71 -15.91
N CYS A 15 -2.19 -14.12 -15.33
CA CYS A 15 -2.95 -13.32 -14.37
C CYS A 15 -2.44 -13.66 -12.97
N VAL A 16 -1.94 -12.65 -12.25
CA VAL A 16 -1.30 -12.82 -10.94
C VAL A 16 -1.90 -11.88 -9.91
N LEU A 17 -1.95 -12.33 -8.67
CA LEU A 17 -2.17 -11.46 -7.53
C LEU A 17 -0.83 -10.84 -7.13
N TRP A 18 -0.72 -9.51 -7.10
CA TRP A 18 0.54 -8.82 -6.83
C TRP A 18 0.50 -8.15 -5.45
N PRO A 19 1.14 -8.72 -4.41
CA PRO A 19 1.05 -8.22 -3.05
C PRO A 19 1.97 -7.01 -2.82
N GLN A 20 1.61 -5.85 -3.36
CA GLN A 20 2.41 -4.62 -3.30
C GLN A 20 2.01 -3.64 -2.18
N SER A 21 1.06 -4.01 -1.31
CA SER A 21 0.46 -3.15 -0.29
C SER A 21 0.72 -3.71 1.10
N SER A 22 0.82 -2.83 2.11
CA SER A 22 0.85 -3.24 3.52
C SER A 22 -0.38 -4.06 3.92
N ILE A 23 -0.22 -4.87 4.96
CA ILE A 23 -1.30 -5.59 5.61
C ILE A 23 -1.76 -4.79 6.83
N ALA A 24 -3.03 -4.41 6.86
CA ALA A 24 -3.68 -3.87 8.04
C ALA A 24 -4.09 -5.03 8.96
N THR A 25 -4.02 -4.84 10.28
CA THR A 25 -4.44 -5.86 11.23
C THR A 25 -5.62 -5.37 12.05
N ILE A 26 -6.67 -6.19 12.15
CA ILE A 26 -7.85 -5.91 12.97
C ILE A 26 -8.04 -7.02 14.01
N PRO A 27 -8.53 -6.70 15.23
CA PRO A 27 -8.87 -7.73 16.20
C PRO A 27 -10.13 -8.49 15.77
N THR A 28 -10.17 -9.80 16.03
CA THR A 28 -11.34 -10.65 15.86
C THR A 28 -12.07 -10.87 17.20
N LEU A 29 -13.32 -11.32 17.14
CA LEU A 29 -14.16 -11.51 18.34
C LEU A 29 -13.62 -12.57 19.31
N ASP A 30 -12.86 -13.53 18.81
CA ASP A 30 -12.20 -14.59 19.57
C ASP A 30 -10.82 -14.19 20.10
N GLY A 31 -10.42 -12.92 19.95
CA GLY A 31 -9.16 -12.38 20.47
C GLY A 31 -7.94 -12.67 19.61
N HIS A 32 -8.15 -13.17 18.38
CA HIS A 32 -7.11 -13.28 17.36
C HIS A 32 -7.00 -11.99 16.53
N GLU A 33 -6.08 -12.00 15.58
CA GLU A 33 -5.85 -10.93 14.63
C GLU A 33 -6.17 -11.40 13.21
N LEU A 34 -6.86 -10.56 12.45
CA LEU A 34 -7.13 -10.76 11.03
C LEU A 34 -6.35 -9.73 10.22
N GLY A 35 -5.49 -10.22 9.32
CA GLY A 35 -4.82 -9.38 8.35
C GLY A 35 -5.75 -9.05 7.19
N LEU A 36 -5.76 -7.80 6.77
CA LEU A 36 -6.48 -7.30 5.60
C LEU A 36 -5.48 -6.69 4.63
N GLY A 37 -5.55 -7.10 3.37
CA GLY A 37 -4.76 -6.51 2.29
C GLY A 37 -5.62 -6.22 1.07
N VAL A 38 -5.26 -5.20 0.31
CA VAL A 38 -5.85 -4.95 -1.01
C VAL A 38 -4.75 -5.03 -2.04
N TYR A 39 -4.86 -6.02 -2.91
CA TYR A 39 -3.82 -6.33 -3.89
C TYR A 39 -4.38 -6.21 -5.30
N PRO A 40 -3.65 -5.59 -6.24
CA PRO A 40 -4.01 -5.67 -7.64
C PRO A 40 -3.94 -7.12 -8.12
N VAL A 41 -4.89 -7.47 -8.96
CA VAL A 41 -4.76 -8.56 -9.90
C VAL A 41 -4.24 -7.96 -11.20
N ALA A 42 -3.10 -8.44 -11.66
CA ALA A 42 -2.38 -7.87 -12.78
C ALA A 42 -2.14 -8.93 -13.86
N ILE A 43 -2.03 -8.47 -15.10
CA ILE A 43 -1.52 -9.28 -16.21
C ILE A 43 -0.03 -9.02 -16.36
N TYR A 44 0.75 -10.10 -16.44
CA TYR A 44 2.17 -10.08 -16.75
C TYR A 44 2.46 -11.04 -17.90
N GLY A 45 3.07 -10.55 -18.98
CA GLY A 45 3.60 -11.40 -20.06
C GLY A 45 3.81 -10.64 -21.36
N GLY A 46 4.85 -11.02 -22.11
CA GLY A 46 5.20 -10.37 -23.37
C GLY A 46 5.40 -8.85 -23.23
N ASN A 47 4.58 -8.07 -23.94
CA ASN A 47 4.59 -6.59 -23.93
C ASN A 47 3.43 -5.99 -23.11
N ILE A 48 2.65 -6.79 -22.37
CA ILE A 48 1.48 -6.32 -21.62
C ILE A 48 1.79 -6.40 -20.12
N GLN A 49 1.75 -5.24 -19.48
CA GLN A 49 1.82 -5.11 -18.04
C GLN A 49 0.75 -4.11 -17.61
N GLY A 50 -0.12 -4.52 -16.70
CA GLY A 50 -1.17 -3.64 -16.19
C GLY A 50 -2.01 -4.30 -15.11
N ASP A 51 -2.49 -3.46 -14.20
CA ASP A 51 -3.46 -3.86 -13.19
C ASP A 51 -4.85 -3.96 -13.85
N LEU A 52 -5.56 -5.05 -13.59
CA LEU A 52 -6.92 -5.30 -14.10
C LEU A 52 -8.00 -4.81 -13.14
N TYR A 53 -7.74 -4.97 -11.86
CA TYR A 53 -8.62 -4.61 -10.74
C TYR A 53 -7.86 -4.85 -9.44
N SER A 54 -8.40 -4.41 -8.31
CA SER A 54 -7.92 -4.81 -6.99
C SER A 54 -8.88 -5.78 -6.31
N THR A 55 -8.37 -6.64 -5.44
CA THR A 55 -9.15 -7.60 -4.64
C THR A 55 -8.82 -7.38 -3.18
N LEU A 56 -9.84 -7.53 -2.31
CA LEU A 56 -9.63 -7.55 -0.87
C LEU A 56 -9.35 -8.99 -0.43
N VAL A 57 -8.27 -9.16 0.32
CA VAL A 57 -7.90 -10.43 0.93
C VAL A 57 -7.96 -10.36 2.44
N GLU A 58 -8.35 -11.49 3.02
CA GLU A 58 -8.16 -11.81 4.43
C GLU A 58 -6.97 -12.73 4.59
N ILE A 59 -6.18 -12.48 5.62
CA ILE A 59 -4.98 -13.23 5.94
C ILE A 59 -5.11 -13.68 7.39
N THR A 60 -5.18 -14.99 7.60
CA THR A 60 -5.13 -15.59 8.93
C THR A 60 -3.80 -16.28 9.11
N ALA A 61 -3.24 -16.21 10.31
CA ALA A 61 -2.00 -16.90 10.66
C ALA A 61 -2.34 -18.07 11.59
N ASP A 62 -2.06 -19.29 11.14
CA ASP A 62 -2.10 -20.48 12.00
C ASP A 62 -0.66 -20.88 12.38
N PRO A 63 -0.36 -21.11 13.66
CA PRO A 63 1.01 -21.43 14.10
C PRO A 63 1.51 -22.81 13.61
N ILE A 64 0.62 -23.70 13.17
CA ILE A 64 0.94 -25.06 12.72
C ILE A 64 0.84 -25.15 11.19
N ALA A 65 -0.25 -24.65 10.60
CA ALA A 65 -0.53 -24.72 9.18
C ALA A 65 0.08 -23.56 8.37
N GLY A 66 0.56 -22.52 9.04
CA GLY A 66 1.08 -21.30 8.42
C GLY A 66 -0.03 -20.31 8.02
N PRO A 67 0.32 -19.25 7.27
CA PRO A 67 -0.65 -18.26 6.85
C PRO A 67 -1.59 -18.79 5.77
N LYS A 68 -2.88 -18.49 5.89
CA LYS A 68 -3.90 -18.70 4.85
C LYS A 68 -4.32 -17.33 4.31
N VAL A 69 -4.45 -17.24 2.99
CA VAL A 69 -4.97 -16.05 2.29
C VAL A 69 -6.26 -16.41 1.58
N GLU A 70 -7.29 -15.59 1.73
CA GLU A 70 -8.59 -15.76 1.09
C GLU A 70 -9.06 -14.46 0.43
N ARG A 71 -9.47 -14.52 -0.84
CA ARG A 71 -10.04 -13.39 -1.56
C ARG A 71 -11.52 -13.25 -1.22
N VAL A 72 -11.82 -12.41 -0.23
CA VAL A 72 -13.19 -12.23 0.28
C VAL A 72 -14.00 -11.19 -0.49
N VAL A 73 -13.32 -10.27 -1.21
CA VAL A 73 -13.95 -9.43 -2.24
C VAL A 73 -13.14 -9.63 -3.53
N PRO A 74 -13.60 -10.50 -4.46
CA PRO A 74 -12.83 -10.85 -5.66
C PRO A 74 -12.46 -9.64 -6.52
N GLN A 75 -13.32 -8.63 -6.57
CA GLN A 75 -13.10 -7.41 -7.33
C GLN A 75 -13.64 -6.22 -6.53
N LEU A 76 -12.74 -5.45 -5.92
CA LEU A 76 -13.05 -4.28 -5.12
C LEU A 76 -13.12 -3.02 -5.99
N PHE A 77 -12.07 -2.73 -6.77
CA PHE A 77 -12.05 -1.62 -7.74
C PHE A 77 -11.73 -2.14 -9.14
N TYR A 78 -12.40 -1.62 -10.16
CA TYR A 78 -12.17 -1.96 -11.57
C TYR A 78 -10.99 -1.14 -12.15
N ALA A 79 -10.28 -1.65 -13.17
CA ALA A 79 -9.15 -0.94 -13.78
C ALA A 79 -9.49 0.45 -14.33
N ASP A 80 -10.71 0.66 -14.81
CA ASP A 80 -11.20 1.93 -15.31
C ASP A 80 -11.59 2.92 -14.20
N GLU A 81 -11.60 2.46 -12.95
CA GLU A 81 -11.86 3.26 -11.75
C GLU A 81 -10.57 3.76 -11.09
N SER A 82 -9.66 4.30 -11.91
CA SER A 82 -8.38 4.83 -11.43
C SER A 82 -8.58 5.97 -10.41
N PRO A 83 -7.80 6.03 -9.33
CA PRO A 83 -6.76 5.06 -8.98
C PRO A 83 -7.29 3.85 -8.17
N LEU A 84 -6.59 2.73 -8.27
CA LEU A 84 -6.91 1.52 -7.50
C LEU A 84 -6.58 1.71 -6.01
N TYR A 85 -7.56 2.16 -5.23
CA TYR A 85 -7.42 2.34 -3.78
C TYR A 85 -7.03 1.04 -3.07
N GLY A 86 -6.10 1.17 -2.12
CA GLY A 86 -5.51 0.06 -1.36
C GLY A 86 -4.33 -0.58 -2.06
N GLY A 87 -4.12 -0.29 -3.36
CA GLY A 87 -3.00 -0.81 -4.14
C GLY A 87 -1.63 -0.23 -3.75
N PHE A 88 -1.55 0.76 -2.87
CA PHE A 88 -0.29 1.25 -2.33
C PHE A 88 -0.08 0.82 -0.87
N SER A 89 -1.05 1.06 0.00
CA SER A 89 -0.98 0.68 1.42
C SER A 89 -2.39 0.58 1.99
N THR A 90 -2.56 -0.28 3.00
CA THR A 90 -3.79 -0.43 3.78
C THR A 90 -3.46 -0.36 5.27
N ILE A 91 -4.18 0.46 6.05
CA ILE A 91 -4.01 0.55 7.52
C ILE A 91 -5.35 0.72 8.23
N VAL A 92 -5.38 0.38 9.52
CA VAL A 92 -6.46 0.80 10.42
C VAL A 92 -6.17 2.20 10.95
N SER A 93 -7.19 3.05 11.02
CA SER A 93 -7.09 4.37 11.63
C SER A 93 -6.60 4.28 13.08
N HIS A 94 -5.54 5.01 13.40
CA HIS A 94 -5.08 5.20 14.77
C HIS A 94 -5.92 6.28 15.46
N GLY A 95 -6.43 5.97 16.66
CA GLY A 95 -6.91 6.94 17.65
C GLY A 95 -7.92 8.00 17.19
N SER A 96 -9.21 7.66 17.05
CA SER A 96 -10.29 8.60 17.39
C SER A 96 -10.75 8.29 18.82
N SER A 97 -10.11 8.90 19.82
CA SER A 97 -10.49 8.73 21.23
C SER A 97 -11.84 9.36 21.60
N ASN A 98 -12.61 9.85 20.61
CA ASN A 98 -13.90 10.51 20.81
C ASN A 98 -15.10 9.82 20.15
N SER A 99 -15.01 8.56 19.76
CA SER A 99 -16.23 7.81 19.39
C SER A 99 -16.11 6.35 19.76
N SER A 100 -16.87 5.95 20.77
CA SER A 100 -17.37 4.60 20.90
C SER A 100 -17.94 4.14 19.56
N ASN A 101 -17.31 3.11 18.98
CA ASN A 101 -17.69 2.31 17.79
C ASN A 101 -17.05 2.72 16.46
N SER A 102 -16.30 1.75 15.92
CA SER A 102 -15.62 1.62 14.61
C SER A 102 -14.41 2.50 14.31
N SER A 103 -13.22 1.88 14.33
CA SER A 103 -12.08 2.34 13.52
C SER A 103 -12.42 2.25 12.03
N ASP A 104 -11.83 3.14 11.24
CA ASP A 104 -11.88 3.09 9.78
C ASP A 104 -10.67 2.30 9.24
N LEU A 105 -10.86 1.59 8.14
CA LEU A 105 -9.79 1.05 7.30
C LEU A 105 -9.48 2.11 6.23
N TYR A 106 -8.23 2.57 6.18
CA TYR A 106 -7.74 3.46 5.12
C TYR A 106 -7.07 2.65 4.02
N LEU A 107 -7.42 3.00 2.77
CA LEU A 107 -6.91 2.39 1.55
C LEU A 107 -6.20 3.46 0.73
N PHE A 108 -4.88 3.43 0.69
CA PHE A 108 -4.07 4.38 -0.06
C PHE A 108 -3.82 3.87 -1.48
N SER A 109 -3.88 4.80 -2.43
CA SER A 109 -3.52 4.56 -3.82
C SER A 109 -2.28 5.34 -4.20
N LYS A 110 -1.69 4.97 -5.33
CA LYS A 110 -0.72 5.80 -6.06
C LYS A 110 -1.27 6.08 -7.45
N GLU A 111 -1.07 7.30 -7.92
CA GLU A 111 -1.29 7.68 -9.32
C GLU A 111 -0.07 8.45 -9.83
N TRP A 112 0.36 8.16 -11.05
CA TRP A 112 1.46 8.88 -11.69
C TRP A 112 1.26 8.89 -13.20
N ASP A 113 1.19 10.09 -13.77
CA ASP A 113 1.23 10.32 -15.20
C ASP A 113 2.66 10.73 -15.59
N ALA A 114 3.36 9.82 -16.27
CA ALA A 114 4.73 10.02 -16.72
C ALA A 114 4.85 11.09 -17.83
N ALA A 115 3.79 11.38 -18.58
CA ALA A 115 3.81 12.39 -19.63
C ALA A 115 3.75 13.81 -19.07
N THR A 116 2.99 13.99 -17.99
CA THR A 116 2.84 15.31 -17.32
C THR A 116 3.73 15.45 -16.08
N LEU A 117 4.34 14.36 -15.62
CA LEU A 117 5.06 14.28 -14.34
C LEU A 117 4.19 14.75 -13.17
N THR A 118 2.91 14.39 -13.21
CA THR A 118 1.94 14.71 -12.16
C THR A 118 1.32 13.46 -11.56
N GLY A 119 0.90 13.54 -10.31
CA GLY A 119 0.33 12.43 -9.57
C GLY A 119 0.66 12.52 -8.10
N GLY A 120 0.31 11.49 -7.35
CA GLY A 120 0.51 11.46 -5.92
C GLY A 120 -0.31 10.36 -5.25
N MET A 121 -0.62 10.60 -3.97
CA MET A 121 -1.35 9.66 -3.14
C MET A 121 -2.79 10.12 -2.93
N ARG A 122 -3.75 9.20 -3.07
CA ARG A 122 -5.14 9.40 -2.62
C ARG A 122 -5.48 8.39 -1.55
N VAL A 123 -6.59 8.63 -0.86
CA VAL A 123 -7.08 7.75 0.20
C VAL A 123 -8.60 7.55 0.11
N ALA A 124 -9.01 6.29 0.28
CA ALA A 124 -10.38 5.92 0.57
C ALA A 124 -10.45 5.42 2.01
N LYS A 125 -11.66 5.40 2.57
CA LYS A 125 -11.91 4.79 3.87
C LYS A 125 -13.22 4.03 3.90
N VAL A 126 -13.29 3.06 4.81
CA VAL A 126 -14.50 2.28 5.10
C VAL A 126 -14.48 1.88 6.58
N PRO A 127 -15.63 1.81 7.27
CA PRO A 127 -15.66 1.23 8.61
C PRO A 127 -15.09 -0.20 8.61
N VAL A 128 -14.29 -0.55 9.61
CA VAL A 128 -13.70 -1.90 9.73
C VAL A 128 -14.76 -3.01 9.85
N THR A 129 -15.99 -2.68 10.24
CA THR A 129 -17.09 -3.66 10.25
C THR A 129 -17.72 -3.90 8.88
N SER A 130 -17.35 -3.09 7.88
CA SER A 130 -18.02 -3.01 6.58
C SER A 130 -17.05 -3.10 5.39
N TYR A 131 -15.78 -3.46 5.59
CA TYR A 131 -14.79 -3.50 4.50
C TYR A 131 -15.15 -4.43 3.34
N LYS A 132 -16.04 -5.41 3.53
CA LYS A 132 -16.52 -6.26 2.44
C LYS A 132 -17.61 -5.61 1.58
N ASP A 133 -18.25 -4.55 2.07
CA ASP A 133 -19.31 -3.84 1.37
C ASP A 133 -18.78 -2.54 0.77
N ARG A 134 -18.53 -2.57 -0.55
CA ARG A 134 -18.02 -1.42 -1.30
C ARG A 134 -18.92 -0.19 -1.22
N THR A 135 -20.23 -0.36 -1.01
CA THR A 135 -21.17 0.77 -0.93
C THR A 135 -20.95 1.66 0.29
N GLN A 136 -20.20 1.16 1.29
CA GLN A 136 -19.83 1.88 2.52
C GLN A 136 -18.51 2.65 2.39
N TYR A 137 -17.83 2.55 1.25
CA TYR A 137 -16.56 3.24 1.04
C TYR A 137 -16.80 4.71 0.72
N THR A 138 -15.94 5.55 1.26
CA THR A 138 -15.89 6.98 0.97
C THR A 138 -14.48 7.39 0.57
N TYR A 139 -14.37 8.45 -0.23
CA TYR A 139 -13.15 8.89 -0.88
C TYR A 139 -12.89 10.34 -0.52
N TRP A 140 -11.63 10.68 -0.25
CA TRP A 140 -11.26 12.06 0.06
C TRP A 140 -11.18 12.88 -1.22
N ASP A 141 -11.98 13.94 -1.32
CA ASP A 141 -11.98 14.85 -2.47
C ASP A 141 -11.11 16.11 -2.28
N GLY A 142 -10.50 16.26 -1.10
CA GLY A 142 -9.72 17.44 -0.71
C GLY A 142 -10.41 18.34 0.32
N ALA A 143 -11.72 18.17 0.52
CA ALA A 143 -12.51 18.93 1.46
C ALA A 143 -13.40 18.05 2.33
N THR A 144 -14.00 17.01 1.75
CA THR A 144 -14.93 16.10 2.40
C THR A 144 -14.73 14.65 1.97
N TRP A 145 -15.29 13.73 2.76
CA TRP A 145 -15.43 12.33 2.36
C TRP A 145 -16.72 12.19 1.54
N THR A 146 -16.60 11.75 0.29
CA THR A 146 -17.73 11.54 -0.63
C THR A 146 -17.87 10.07 -1.01
N SER A 147 -19.09 9.61 -1.31
CA SER A 147 -19.32 8.30 -1.91
C SER A 147 -19.16 8.29 -3.44
N ASP A 148 -19.05 9.47 -4.06
CA ASP A 148 -18.82 9.60 -5.50
C ASP A 148 -17.33 9.41 -5.83
N LEU A 149 -16.97 8.17 -6.16
CA LEU A 149 -15.63 7.80 -6.59
C LEU A 149 -15.16 8.59 -7.81
N ALA A 150 -16.04 8.81 -8.79
CA ALA A 150 -15.67 9.44 -10.05
C ALA A 150 -15.36 10.93 -9.88
N ALA A 151 -16.06 11.59 -8.96
CA ALA A 151 -15.75 12.96 -8.54
C ALA A 151 -14.43 13.02 -7.75
N ALA A 152 -14.28 12.15 -6.73
CA ALA A 152 -13.10 12.17 -5.87
C ALA A 152 -11.80 11.81 -6.60
N SER A 153 -11.82 10.85 -7.54
CA SER A 153 -10.61 10.42 -8.26
C SER A 153 -10.07 11.47 -9.22
N LYS A 154 -10.88 12.45 -9.61
CA LYS A 154 -10.49 13.53 -10.55
C LYS A 154 -10.21 14.85 -9.85
N ALA A 155 -10.58 14.99 -8.57
CA ALA A 155 -10.37 16.22 -7.82
C ALA A 155 -8.87 16.43 -7.54
N PRO A 156 -8.22 17.49 -8.05
CA PRO A 156 -6.80 17.73 -7.77
C PRO A 156 -6.52 17.92 -6.27
N ALA A 157 -7.47 18.53 -5.55
CA ALA A 157 -7.39 18.73 -4.11
C ALA A 157 -7.48 17.42 -3.30
N GLY A 158 -7.95 16.32 -3.90
CA GLY A 158 -8.01 15.00 -3.27
C GLY A 158 -6.66 14.30 -3.14
N LEU A 159 -5.61 14.85 -3.76
CA LEU A 159 -4.24 14.39 -3.54
C LEU A 159 -3.77 14.79 -2.14
N LEU A 160 -3.32 13.81 -1.36
CA LEU A 160 -2.71 14.03 -0.04
C LEU A 160 -1.38 14.80 -0.15
N PHE A 161 -0.63 14.48 -1.20
CA PHE A 161 0.55 15.23 -1.66
C PHE A 161 0.88 14.80 -3.09
N ALA A 162 1.56 15.69 -3.83
CA ALA A 162 2.08 15.36 -5.15
C ALA A 162 3.45 14.67 -5.03
N SER A 163 3.59 13.48 -5.61
CA SER A 163 4.85 12.75 -5.66
C SER A 163 4.79 11.59 -6.66
N SER A 164 5.96 11.17 -7.15
CA SER A 164 6.08 9.95 -7.94
C SER A 164 6.27 8.75 -7.01
N LEU A 165 5.22 7.96 -6.81
CA LEU A 165 5.22 6.84 -5.86
C LEU A 165 5.33 5.50 -6.63
N SER A 166 6.23 4.63 -6.19
CA SER A 166 6.38 3.27 -6.72
C SER A 166 5.84 2.22 -5.74
N THR A 167 6.52 1.97 -4.63
CA THR A 167 6.12 1.00 -3.60
C THR A 167 6.45 1.58 -2.24
N GLY A 168 5.74 1.18 -1.21
CA GLY A 168 5.93 1.71 0.13
C GLY A 168 4.75 1.43 1.02
N ASP A 169 4.78 2.01 2.22
CA ASP A 169 3.78 1.78 3.24
C ASP A 169 3.46 3.09 3.96
N VAL A 170 2.18 3.27 4.28
CA VAL A 170 1.71 4.27 5.23
C VAL A 170 1.54 3.58 6.57
N PHE A 171 1.87 4.25 7.66
CA PHE A 171 1.69 3.71 9.01
C PHE A 171 1.58 4.84 10.03
N TRP A 172 1.07 4.51 11.21
CA TRP A 172 1.15 5.40 12.37
C TRP A 172 2.46 5.18 13.11
N SER A 173 3.20 6.25 13.39
CA SER A 173 4.38 6.20 14.25
C SER A 173 4.02 6.60 15.67
N GLU A 174 4.13 5.63 16.58
CA GLU A 174 3.94 5.88 18.02
C GLU A 174 5.01 6.82 18.59
N TYR A 175 6.22 6.81 18.03
CA TYR A 175 7.31 7.66 18.50
C TYR A 175 7.08 9.15 18.18
N TYR A 176 6.61 9.44 16.97
CA TYR A 176 6.34 10.81 16.52
C TYR A 176 4.87 11.23 16.69
N ASN A 177 3.99 10.31 17.10
CA ASN A 177 2.55 10.54 17.24
C ASN A 177 1.92 11.14 15.98
N THR A 178 2.26 10.57 14.82
CA THR A 178 1.74 11.01 13.51
C THR A 178 1.76 9.88 12.47
N TYR A 179 0.99 10.05 11.40
CA TYR A 179 1.09 9.19 10.23
C TYR A 179 2.35 9.49 9.44
N MET A 180 2.99 8.43 8.96
CA MET A 180 4.19 8.46 8.13
C MET A 180 3.94 7.64 6.88
N VAL A 181 4.60 8.03 5.80
CA VAL A 181 4.70 7.23 4.58
C VAL A 181 6.16 7.08 4.24
N VAL A 182 6.58 5.85 3.94
CA VAL A 182 7.93 5.54 3.47
C VAL A 182 7.82 4.81 2.14
N TYR A 183 8.57 5.24 1.13
CA TYR A 183 8.37 4.76 -0.24
C TYR A 183 9.63 4.85 -1.10
N PHE A 184 9.68 4.01 -2.13
CA PHE A 184 10.46 4.25 -3.34
C PHE A 184 9.68 5.10 -4.32
N ASN A 185 10.38 5.96 -5.04
CA ASN A 185 9.79 6.74 -6.14
C ASN A 185 9.80 5.96 -7.47
N SER A 186 9.17 6.49 -8.52
CA SER A 186 9.16 5.84 -9.85
C SER A 186 10.40 6.17 -10.70
N PHE A 187 11.37 6.92 -10.18
CA PHE A 187 12.61 7.25 -10.88
C PHE A 187 13.70 6.18 -10.70
N ALA A 188 13.42 5.14 -9.92
CA ALA A 188 14.29 3.97 -9.79
C ALA A 188 15.71 4.33 -9.29
N ASP A 189 15.81 5.26 -8.33
CA ASP A 189 17.07 5.74 -7.76
C ASP A 189 17.55 4.96 -6.52
N SER A 190 16.87 3.85 -6.21
CA SER A 190 17.19 2.98 -5.06
C SER A 190 17.16 3.69 -3.70
N THR A 191 16.39 4.76 -3.57
CA THR A 191 16.29 5.56 -2.34
C THR A 191 14.91 5.44 -1.71
N PHE A 192 14.88 5.17 -0.39
CA PHE A 192 13.70 5.35 0.43
C PHE A 192 13.53 6.83 0.74
N TYR A 193 12.33 7.31 0.44
CA TYR A 193 11.82 8.62 0.78
C TYR A 193 10.81 8.50 1.91
N MET A 194 10.63 9.58 2.67
CA MET A 194 9.57 9.66 3.67
C MET A 194 8.82 10.99 3.60
N ARG A 195 7.59 10.96 4.07
CA ARG A 195 6.82 12.13 4.51
C ARG A 195 6.06 11.79 5.78
N TYR A 196 5.63 12.80 6.52
CA TYR A 196 4.77 12.64 7.69
C TYR A 196 3.63 13.66 7.70
N ALA A 197 2.50 13.32 8.31
CA ALA A 197 1.38 14.22 8.49
C ALA A 197 1.72 15.29 9.53
N LEU A 198 1.53 16.57 9.20
CA LEU A 198 1.83 17.69 10.09
C LEU A 198 0.79 17.88 11.18
N GLU A 199 -0.43 17.38 10.94
CA GLU A 199 -1.60 17.57 11.79
C GLU A 199 -2.07 16.25 12.42
N GLY A 200 -1.29 15.17 12.28
CA GLY A 200 -1.64 13.86 12.83
C GLY A 200 -2.85 13.18 12.18
N THR A 201 -3.32 13.68 11.03
CA THR A 201 -4.44 13.09 10.27
C THR A 201 -4.01 12.78 8.84
N VAL A 202 -4.56 11.71 8.25
CA VAL A 202 -4.19 11.27 6.89
C VAL A 202 -4.58 12.28 5.80
N THR A 203 -5.63 13.07 6.03
CA THR A 203 -6.16 14.09 5.10
C THR A 203 -5.61 15.50 5.35
N GLY A 204 -4.85 15.68 6.42
CA GLY A 204 -4.19 16.95 6.74
C GLY A 204 -2.98 17.19 5.83
N LYS A 205 -2.28 18.31 6.09
CA LYS A 205 -1.05 18.61 5.35
C LYS A 205 0.05 17.59 5.65
N TRP A 206 0.76 17.17 4.61
CA TRP A 206 1.95 16.34 4.72
C TRP A 206 3.23 17.19 4.61
N SER A 207 4.30 16.74 5.23
CA SER A 207 5.63 17.36 5.12
C SER A 207 6.15 17.34 3.69
N ASP A 208 7.18 18.15 3.45
CA ASP A 208 8.05 17.96 2.29
C ASP A 208 8.70 16.57 2.31
N GLU A 209 9.12 16.12 1.13
CA GLU A 209 9.80 14.84 0.97
C GLU A 209 11.19 14.87 1.60
N ILE A 210 11.53 13.81 2.32
CA ILE A 210 12.83 13.64 2.95
C ILE A 210 13.46 12.37 2.39
N LYS A 211 14.74 12.42 2.04
CA LYS A 211 15.54 11.22 1.76
C LYS A 211 15.84 10.51 3.07
N LEU A 212 15.24 9.33 3.26
CA LEU A 212 15.39 8.54 4.48
C LEU A 212 16.66 7.68 4.42
N ALA A 213 16.81 6.88 3.38
CA ALA A 213 17.95 5.97 3.23
C ALA A 213 18.19 5.63 1.75
N ALA A 214 19.44 5.70 1.31
CA ALA A 214 19.83 5.20 0.00
C ALA A 214 20.33 3.76 0.11
N THR A 215 19.84 2.89 -0.77
CA THR A 215 20.31 1.50 -0.89
C THR A 215 21.32 1.40 -2.03
N GLN A 216 22.18 0.37 -2.00
CA GLN A 216 23.10 0.12 -3.09
C GLN A 216 22.46 -0.86 -4.09
N PRO A 217 22.25 -0.49 -5.36
CA PRO A 217 21.77 -1.43 -6.36
C PRO A 217 22.83 -2.50 -6.63
N GLY A 218 22.38 -3.73 -6.88
CA GLY A 218 23.26 -4.82 -7.29
C GLY A 218 23.92 -4.57 -8.66
N THR A 219 24.94 -5.36 -8.99
CA THR A 219 25.70 -5.24 -10.27
C THR A 219 25.00 -5.91 -11.46
N GLY A 220 23.66 -5.94 -11.47
CA GLY A 220 22.84 -6.62 -12.48
C GLY A 220 22.50 -5.76 -13.71
N PRO A 221 21.81 -6.34 -14.71
CA PRO A 221 21.33 -5.59 -15.88
C PRO A 221 20.26 -4.55 -15.54
N GLN A 222 19.61 -4.70 -14.39
CA GLN A 222 18.72 -3.70 -13.81
C GLN A 222 19.54 -2.87 -12.82
N PRO A 223 19.75 -1.56 -13.03
CA PRO A 223 20.63 -0.75 -12.18
C PRO A 223 19.89 -0.14 -10.96
N TYR A 224 18.80 -0.76 -10.50
CA TYR A 224 17.95 -0.20 -9.44
C TYR A 224 17.21 -1.24 -8.60
N ASN A 225 17.05 -0.94 -7.32
CA ASN A 225 16.26 -1.74 -6.38
C ASN A 225 14.77 -1.39 -6.47
N TYR A 226 13.89 -2.34 -6.09
CA TYR A 226 12.44 -2.18 -6.19
C TYR A 226 11.70 -2.91 -5.06
N ALA A 227 10.36 -2.79 -5.02
CA ALA A 227 9.50 -3.39 -3.99
C ALA A 227 9.93 -3.02 -2.56
N GLY A 228 10.08 -1.71 -2.34
CA GLY A 228 10.47 -1.16 -1.04
C GLY A 228 9.30 -1.17 -0.07
N HIS A 229 9.51 -1.72 1.13
CA HIS A 229 8.51 -1.77 2.20
C HIS A 229 9.09 -1.39 3.56
N ALA A 230 8.24 -0.87 4.45
CA ALA A 230 8.54 -0.49 5.82
C ALA A 230 7.77 -1.35 6.83
N TYR A 231 8.43 -1.75 7.90
CA TYR A 231 7.90 -2.65 8.94
C TYR A 231 7.98 -1.96 10.31
N PRO A 232 7.05 -1.05 10.62
CA PRO A 232 7.10 -0.24 11.85
C PRO A 232 6.98 -1.07 13.13
N SER A 233 6.40 -2.27 13.06
CA SER A 233 6.26 -3.18 14.20
C SER A 233 7.51 -3.99 14.53
N PHE A 234 8.56 -3.94 13.68
CA PHE A 234 9.79 -4.73 13.86
C PHE A 234 10.89 -3.95 14.58
N GLY A 235 10.72 -2.64 14.77
CA GLY A 235 11.68 -1.79 15.46
C GLY A 235 11.44 -1.69 16.97
N GLU A 236 12.49 -1.41 17.73
CA GLU A 236 12.37 -1.19 19.17
C GLU A 236 11.75 0.18 19.49
N ASN A 237 10.68 0.17 20.30
CA ASN A 237 10.04 1.35 20.90
C ASN A 237 9.64 2.46 19.89
N GLY A 238 9.40 2.11 18.61
CA GLY A 238 9.03 3.05 17.55
C GLY A 238 10.15 3.98 17.06
N LYS A 239 11.36 3.88 17.62
CA LYS A 239 12.53 4.66 17.19
C LYS A 239 13.28 4.03 16.03
N GLU A 240 13.09 2.75 15.81
CA GLU A 240 13.72 2.02 14.73
C GLU A 240 12.68 1.67 13.67
N LEU A 241 13.09 1.72 12.42
CA LEU A 241 12.28 1.31 11.29
C LEU A 241 13.07 0.30 10.45
N VAL A 242 12.52 -0.90 10.32
CA VAL A 242 13.04 -1.92 9.41
C VAL A 242 12.45 -1.66 8.03
N LEU A 243 13.30 -1.65 7.01
CA LEU A 243 12.93 -1.49 5.61
C LEU A 243 13.40 -2.72 4.84
N SER A 244 12.59 -3.22 3.90
CA SER A 244 12.99 -4.27 2.95
C SER A 244 12.91 -3.77 1.52
N TYR A 245 13.73 -4.33 0.64
CA TYR A 245 13.70 -4.08 -0.79
C TYR A 245 14.24 -5.29 -1.54
N THR A 246 13.91 -5.38 -2.83
CA THR A 246 14.47 -6.40 -3.72
C THR A 246 15.68 -5.82 -4.44
N MET A 247 16.81 -6.51 -4.30
CA MET A 247 18.05 -6.17 -4.99
C MET A 247 17.97 -6.52 -6.47
N ALA A 248 18.38 -5.55 -7.30
CA ALA A 248 18.48 -5.72 -8.73
C ALA A 248 19.46 -6.85 -9.11
N GLY A 249 19.09 -7.70 -10.07
CA GLY A 249 19.98 -8.72 -10.64
C GLY A 249 20.12 -10.03 -9.86
N GLY A 250 19.51 -10.17 -8.67
CA GLY A 250 19.60 -11.40 -7.87
C GLY A 250 18.28 -11.99 -7.41
N ALA A 251 17.15 -11.30 -7.56
CA ALA A 251 15.86 -11.65 -6.95
C ALA A 251 15.98 -11.94 -5.43
N LEU A 252 16.96 -11.30 -4.77
CA LEU A 252 17.17 -11.38 -3.34
C LEU A 252 16.49 -10.21 -2.67
N THR A 253 15.79 -10.47 -1.58
CA THR A 253 15.30 -9.43 -0.67
C THR A 253 16.39 -9.12 0.35
N ASP A 254 16.65 -7.84 0.56
CA ASP A 254 17.55 -7.33 1.57
C ASP A 254 16.78 -6.43 2.56
N MET A 255 17.35 -6.22 3.75
CA MET A 255 16.74 -5.42 4.80
C MET A 255 17.76 -4.47 5.43
N ILE A 256 17.34 -3.24 5.67
CA ILE A 256 18.10 -2.24 6.41
C ILE A 256 17.30 -1.76 7.61
N LYS A 257 18.00 -1.26 8.62
CA LYS A 257 17.40 -0.62 9.78
C LYS A 257 17.79 0.85 9.79
N VAL A 258 16.80 1.72 9.97
CA VAL A 258 16.98 3.15 10.19
C VAL A 258 16.60 3.46 11.64
N THR A 259 17.40 4.29 12.29
CA THR A 259 17.11 4.80 13.64
C THR A 259 16.78 6.28 13.54
N PHE A 260 15.66 6.66 14.12
CA PHE A 260 15.21 8.03 14.25
C PHE A 260 15.92 8.71 15.42
N ASP A 261 16.43 9.93 15.19
CA ASP A 261 17.03 10.79 16.22
C ASP A 261 15.95 11.43 17.12
#